data_AF-A0A182T5J5-F1
#
_entry.id   AF-A0A182T5J5-F1
#
_cell.length_a   1.000
_cell.length_b   1.000
_cell.length_c   1.000
_cell.angle_alpha   90.00
_cell.angle_beta   90.00
_cell.angle_gamma   90.00
#
_symmetry.space_group_name_H-M   'P 1'
#
loop_
_entity.id
_entity.type
_entity.pdbx_description
1 polymer ?
#
loop_
_entity_poly.entity_id
_entity_poly.type
_entity_poly.pdbx_seq_one_letter_code
_entity_poly.pdbx_strand_id
1 'polypeptide(L)'
;MKNNKVGAFVNVGLLNDVLVYTALEPNLRVTVKMPAGADLKSKKIRAKVVPPSQPRQETGIYWGYSVRIANSLSQVFTKCPYRGGYDLTIGTSDKGKNVNELEPGSLSYQHALIVFGGVLGLDPALENDQKLTVDSVEDLFEQYLNTVPAQGSRTIRTEEAILISMAALGNKLKPVNAPKPFTSFEAIPQSQDTGIQQYAFNAKRSKLDSQDTGIQQYAFNAKRSKLDVTDAPKNGNPATISRPSLPRPPPPPEDKFGDMSRFD
;
A
#
# COMPACT_ATOMS: atom_id res chain seq x y z
N MET A 1 -50.01 -24.22 2.13
CA MET A 1 -48.69 -24.81 1.88
C MET A 1 -47.62 -23.80 2.27
N LYS A 2 -46.81 -24.07 3.30
CA LYS A 2 -45.71 -23.17 3.70
C LYS A 2 -44.57 -23.37 2.70
N ASN A 3 -44.33 -22.40 1.82
CA ASN A 3 -43.12 -22.37 0.98
C ASN A 3 -41.91 -22.41 1.92
N ASN A 4 -41.28 -23.57 2.01
CA ASN A 4 -40.08 -23.78 2.82
C ASN A 4 -38.94 -23.06 2.10
N LYS A 5 -38.82 -21.74 2.34
CA LYS A 5 -37.75 -20.93 1.75
C LYS A 5 -36.44 -21.47 2.29
N VAL A 6 -35.67 -22.15 1.42
CA VAL A 6 -34.33 -22.62 1.73
C VAL A 6 -33.51 -21.40 2.15
N GLY A 7 -32.93 -21.47 3.34
CA GLY A 7 -32.16 -20.39 3.93
C GLY A 7 -31.04 -20.95 4.79
N ALA A 8 -30.01 -20.14 4.99
CA ALA A 8 -28.85 -20.48 5.79
C ALA A 8 -28.65 -19.41 6.88
N PHE A 9 -28.06 -19.82 8.00
CA PHE A 9 -27.57 -18.89 9.01
C PHE A 9 -26.09 -18.60 8.73
N VAL A 10 -25.73 -17.33 8.76
CA VAL A 10 -24.37 -16.86 8.49
C VAL A 10 -23.84 -16.14 9.72
N ASN A 11 -22.69 -16.59 10.20
CA ASN A 11 -21.94 -15.87 11.22
C ASN A 11 -21.26 -14.66 10.57
N VAL A 12 -21.59 -13.46 11.06
CA VAL A 12 -21.08 -12.17 10.57
C VAL A 12 -20.27 -11.42 11.64
N GLY A 13 -19.84 -12.11 12.69
CA GLY A 13 -19.09 -11.52 13.81
C GLY A 13 -19.94 -10.64 14.74
N LEU A 14 -21.27 -10.77 14.69
CA LEU A 14 -22.21 -10.12 15.61
C LEU A 14 -22.66 -11.09 16.70
N LEU A 15 -23.45 -10.61 17.67
CA LEU A 15 -23.96 -11.42 18.78
C LEU A 15 -24.84 -12.60 18.31
N ASN A 16 -25.60 -12.40 17.24
CA ASN A 16 -26.46 -13.44 16.66
C ASN A 16 -26.15 -13.59 15.17
N ASP A 17 -26.25 -14.82 14.67
CA ASP A 17 -26.17 -15.12 13.25
C ASP A 17 -27.32 -14.48 12.47
N VAL A 18 -27.07 -14.18 11.21
CA VAL A 18 -28.07 -13.57 10.32
C VAL A 18 -28.67 -14.62 9.39
N LEU A 19 -29.98 -14.53 9.17
CA LEU A 19 -30.67 -15.41 8.22
C LEU A 19 -30.54 -14.85 6.81
N VAL A 20 -30.06 -15.66 5.87
CA VAL A 20 -30.06 -15.36 4.43
C VAL A 20 -30.95 -16.34 3.68
N TYR A 21 -31.75 -15.85 2.73
CA TYR A 21 -32.62 -16.69 1.89
C TYR A 21 -31.88 -17.20 0.66
N THR A 22 -30.77 -17.89 0.89
CA THR A 22 -29.93 -18.50 -0.13
C THR A 22 -29.41 -19.81 0.43
N ALA A 23 -29.49 -20.88 -0.35
CA ALA A 23 -28.86 -22.16 -0.01
C ALA A 23 -27.34 -21.98 -0.08
N LEU A 24 -26.64 -22.25 1.02
CA LEU A 24 -25.19 -22.14 1.12
C LEU A 24 -24.62 -23.42 1.70
N GLU A 25 -23.48 -23.85 1.17
CA GLU A 25 -22.68 -24.92 1.79
C GLU A 25 -22.09 -24.43 3.12
N PRO A 26 -22.01 -25.31 4.14
CA PRO A 26 -21.33 -24.98 5.39
C PRO A 26 -19.88 -24.51 5.16
N ASN A 27 -19.40 -23.60 6.02
CA ASN A 27 -18.04 -23.03 6.00
C ASN A 27 -17.68 -22.17 4.77
N LEU A 28 -18.64 -21.82 3.91
CA LEU A 28 -18.41 -20.88 2.83
C LEU A 28 -18.33 -19.44 3.35
N ARG A 29 -17.23 -18.73 3.04
CA ARG A 29 -17.12 -17.29 3.28
C ARG A 29 -17.97 -16.53 2.27
N VAL A 30 -18.90 -15.71 2.77
CA VAL A 30 -19.79 -14.88 1.95
C VAL A 30 -19.71 -13.41 2.35
N THR A 31 -20.08 -12.53 1.42
CA THR A 31 -20.32 -11.11 1.74
C THR A 31 -21.82 -10.90 1.93
N VAL A 32 -22.19 -10.27 3.03
CA VAL A 32 -23.60 -10.08 3.42
C VAL A 32 -23.92 -8.59 3.51
N LYS A 33 -24.96 -8.17 2.80
CA LYS A 33 -25.53 -6.83 2.89
C LYS A 33 -26.64 -6.82 3.92
N MET A 34 -26.42 -6.07 4.99
CA MET A 34 -27.37 -5.87 6.08
C MET A 34 -28.48 -4.88 5.67
N PRO A 35 -29.72 -5.07 6.15
CA PRO A 35 -30.78 -4.08 5.94
C PRO A 35 -30.48 -2.79 6.70
N ALA A 36 -30.85 -1.64 6.12
CA ALA A 36 -30.64 -0.34 6.74
C ALA A 36 -31.44 -0.22 8.05
N GLY A 37 -30.80 0.36 9.08
CA GLY A 37 -31.44 0.59 10.39
C GLY A 37 -31.73 -0.67 11.20
N ALA A 38 -31.16 -1.83 10.85
CA ALA A 38 -31.33 -3.02 11.67
C ALA A 38 -30.67 -2.89 13.04
N ASP A 39 -31.41 -3.28 14.08
CA ASP A 39 -30.85 -3.52 15.39
C ASP A 39 -29.92 -4.74 15.35
N LEU A 40 -28.61 -4.49 15.47
CA LEU A 40 -27.57 -5.52 15.42
C LEU A 40 -27.63 -6.52 16.59
N LYS A 41 -28.40 -6.23 17.64
CA LYS A 41 -28.63 -7.15 18.77
C LYS A 41 -29.83 -8.07 18.55
N SER A 42 -30.63 -7.82 17.52
CA SER A 42 -31.83 -8.62 17.22
C SER A 42 -31.47 -10.03 16.76
N LYS A 43 -32.23 -11.02 17.24
CA LYS A 43 -32.14 -12.42 16.78
C LYS A 43 -32.81 -12.67 15.42
N LYS A 44 -33.48 -11.66 14.85
CA LYS A 44 -34.34 -11.79 13.66
C LYS A 44 -33.82 -11.02 12.45
N ILE A 45 -32.50 -10.76 12.39
CA ILE A 45 -31.92 -10.03 11.27
C ILE A 45 -31.96 -10.92 10.02
N ARG A 46 -32.50 -10.35 8.94
CA ARG A 46 -32.56 -10.96 7.62
C ARG A 46 -31.71 -10.15 6.67
N ALA A 47 -30.72 -10.79 6.06
CA ALA A 47 -29.76 -10.12 5.21
C ALA A 47 -29.68 -10.79 3.83
N LYS A 48 -28.95 -10.15 2.92
CA LYS A 48 -28.80 -10.63 1.54
C LYS A 48 -27.34 -10.96 1.26
N VAL A 49 -27.09 -12.15 0.70
CA VAL A 49 -25.77 -12.49 0.15
C VAL A 49 -25.54 -11.66 -1.11
N VAL A 50 -24.36 -11.04 -1.20
CA VAL A 50 -23.97 -10.17 -2.32
C VAL A 50 -22.58 -10.55 -2.83
N PRO A 51 -22.23 -10.20 -4.09
CA PRO A 51 -20.87 -10.36 -4.58
C PRO A 51 -19.86 -9.60 -3.71
N PRO A 52 -18.63 -10.13 -3.51
CA PRO A 52 -17.59 -9.47 -2.74
C PRO A 52 -17.09 -8.15 -3.37
N SER A 53 -17.39 -7.91 -4.65
CA SER A 53 -17.10 -6.64 -5.33
C SER A 53 -18.10 -5.53 -5.00
N GLN A 54 -19.31 -5.88 -4.53
CA GLN A 54 -20.41 -4.93 -4.36
C GLN A 54 -20.11 -3.85 -3.29
N PRO A 55 -19.49 -4.14 -2.13
CA PRO A 55 -19.13 -3.10 -1.16
C PRO A 55 -18.26 -2.00 -1.79
N ARG A 56 -17.20 -2.39 -2.51
CA ARG A 56 -16.30 -1.44 -3.19
C ARG A 56 -17.04 -0.60 -4.25
N GLN A 57 -17.90 -1.23 -5.05
CA GLN A 57 -18.64 -0.57 -6.13
C GLN A 57 -19.73 0.40 -5.61
N GLU A 58 -20.39 0.05 -4.52
CA GLU A 58 -21.52 0.83 -3.99
C GLU A 58 -21.09 1.91 -3.00
N THR A 59 -20.09 1.65 -2.15
CA THR A 59 -19.72 2.54 -1.03
C THR A 59 -18.29 3.08 -1.10
N GLY A 60 -17.45 2.58 -2.01
CA GLY A 60 -16.05 2.98 -2.10
C GLY A 60 -15.14 2.34 -1.05
N ILE A 61 -15.66 1.47 -0.18
CA ILE A 61 -14.85 0.84 0.86
C ILE A 61 -13.84 -0.15 0.26
N TYR A 62 -12.62 -0.16 0.80
CA TYR A 62 -11.67 -1.22 0.51
C TYR A 62 -12.11 -2.53 1.18
N TRP A 63 -12.34 -3.58 0.39
CA TRP A 63 -12.88 -4.86 0.86
C TRP A 63 -11.83 -5.98 0.90
N GLY A 64 -10.56 -5.60 1.10
CA GLY A 64 -9.42 -6.52 1.11
C GLY A 64 -8.97 -6.94 -0.29
N TYR A 65 -8.23 -8.04 -0.34
CA TYR A 65 -7.68 -8.62 -1.57
C TYR A 65 -7.95 -10.13 -1.61
N SER A 66 -7.97 -10.69 -2.82
CA SER A 66 -7.96 -12.15 -3.03
C SER A 66 -6.53 -12.62 -3.29
N VAL A 67 -6.14 -13.76 -2.70
CA VAL A 67 -4.88 -14.42 -3.00
C VAL A 67 -5.11 -15.47 -4.08
N ARG A 68 -4.25 -15.48 -5.10
CA ARG A 68 -4.22 -16.49 -6.15
C ARG A 68 -2.81 -17.03 -6.28
N ILE A 69 -2.68 -18.35 -6.29
CA ILE A 69 -1.40 -19.02 -6.52
C ILE A 69 -1.26 -19.23 -8.04
N ALA A 70 -0.12 -18.82 -8.59
CA ALA A 70 0.30 -19.10 -9.96
C ALA A 70 1.62 -19.88 -9.91
N ASN A 71 1.69 -21.02 -10.60
CA ASN A 71 2.86 -21.90 -10.53
C ASN A 71 3.97 -21.51 -11.52
N SER A 72 3.74 -20.49 -12.34
CA SER A 72 4.69 -20.00 -13.33
C SER A 72 4.30 -18.56 -13.73
N LEU A 73 5.24 -17.83 -14.35
CA LEU A 73 5.02 -16.43 -14.74
C LEU A 73 3.89 -16.31 -15.79
N SER A 74 3.83 -17.20 -16.77
CA SER A 74 2.75 -17.26 -17.78
C SER A 74 1.37 -17.46 -17.16
N GLN A 75 1.26 -18.20 -16.05
CA GLN A 75 0.00 -18.39 -15.33
C GLN A 75 -0.46 -17.14 -14.58
N VAL A 76 0.43 -16.18 -14.31
CA VAL A 76 0.02 -14.88 -13.79
C VAL A 76 -0.91 -14.20 -14.80
N PHE A 77 -0.59 -14.25 -16.09
CA PHE A 77 -1.36 -13.63 -17.17
C PHE A 77 -2.52 -14.49 -17.65
N THR A 78 -2.27 -15.76 -17.98
CA THR A 78 -3.25 -16.64 -18.66
C THR A 78 -4.39 -17.11 -17.76
N LYS A 79 -4.18 -17.16 -16.43
CA LYS A 79 -5.23 -17.47 -15.44
C LYS A 79 -5.75 -16.21 -14.73
N CYS A 80 -5.83 -15.10 -15.46
CA CYS A 80 -6.44 -13.87 -14.97
C CYS A 80 -7.93 -14.12 -14.62
N PRO A 81 -8.42 -13.65 -13.45
CA PRO A 81 -9.83 -13.83 -13.06
C PRO A 81 -10.78 -12.87 -13.78
N TYR A 82 -10.25 -11.89 -14.52
CA TYR A 82 -11.04 -10.87 -15.19
C TYR A 82 -11.29 -11.22 -16.65
N ARG A 83 -12.55 -11.04 -17.08
CA ARG A 83 -12.90 -11.16 -18.49
C ARG A 83 -12.20 -10.03 -19.26
N GLY A 84 -11.43 -10.39 -20.29
CA GLY A 84 -10.60 -9.45 -21.03
C GLY A 84 -9.15 -9.35 -20.53
N GLY A 85 -8.80 -10.05 -19.45
CA GLY A 85 -7.43 -10.07 -18.93
C GLY A 85 -7.06 -8.82 -18.15
N TYR A 86 -5.76 -8.62 -17.95
CA TYR A 86 -5.20 -7.37 -17.45
C TYR A 86 -4.94 -6.46 -18.65
N ASP A 87 -5.59 -5.30 -18.69
CA ASP A 87 -5.48 -4.34 -19.80
C ASP A 87 -4.36 -3.31 -19.59
N LEU A 88 -3.70 -3.35 -18.43
CA LEU A 88 -2.43 -2.66 -18.17
C LEU A 88 -1.52 -3.62 -17.39
N THR A 89 -0.32 -3.85 -17.89
CA THR A 89 0.67 -4.71 -17.23
C THR A 89 1.96 -3.92 -16.98
N ILE A 90 2.41 -3.93 -15.73
CA ILE A 90 3.58 -3.18 -15.27
C ILE A 90 4.56 -4.16 -14.63
N GLY A 91 5.76 -4.30 -15.20
CA GLY A 91 6.88 -4.97 -14.54
C GLY A 91 7.76 -3.93 -13.84
N THR A 92 8.32 -4.29 -12.68
CA THR A 92 9.23 -3.41 -11.93
C THR A 92 10.67 -3.93 -11.98
N SER A 93 11.62 -3.06 -12.31
CA SER A 93 13.06 -3.36 -12.27
C SER A 93 13.87 -2.07 -12.18
N ASP A 94 15.04 -2.15 -11.54
CA ASP A 94 16.08 -1.12 -11.56
C ASP A 94 16.55 -0.73 -12.97
N LYS A 95 16.41 -1.63 -13.95
CA LYS A 95 16.71 -1.44 -15.38
C LYS A 95 15.56 -0.81 -16.18
N GLY A 96 14.38 -0.64 -15.57
CA GLY A 96 13.20 -0.10 -16.25
C GLY A 96 13.25 1.42 -16.46
N LYS A 97 12.26 1.95 -17.19
CA LYS A 97 12.08 3.38 -17.42
C LYS A 97 11.79 4.11 -16.11
N ASN A 98 12.33 5.31 -15.95
CA ASN A 98 12.17 6.08 -14.72
C ASN A 98 10.71 6.48 -14.50
N VAL A 99 10.11 6.05 -13.39
CA VAL A 99 8.70 6.35 -13.05
C VAL A 99 8.39 7.85 -12.99
N ASN A 100 9.39 8.68 -12.69
CA ASN A 100 9.22 10.13 -12.59
C ASN A 100 8.99 10.80 -13.95
N GLU A 101 9.37 10.15 -15.05
CA GLU A 101 9.17 10.62 -16.42
C GLU A 101 7.74 10.37 -16.93
N LEU A 102 6.94 9.58 -16.21
CA LEU A 102 5.55 9.35 -16.56
C LEU A 102 4.68 10.55 -16.19
N GLU A 103 3.81 10.97 -17.09
CA GLU A 103 2.85 12.03 -16.81
C GLU A 103 1.78 11.57 -15.81
N PRO A 104 1.27 12.45 -14.93
CA PRO A 104 0.16 12.13 -14.04
C PRO A 104 -1.08 11.64 -14.81
N GLY A 105 -1.70 10.55 -14.34
CA GLY A 105 -2.89 9.96 -14.95
C GLY A 105 -2.70 9.42 -16.38
N SER A 106 -1.45 9.21 -16.82
CA SER A 106 -1.12 8.67 -18.14
C SER A 106 -1.44 7.19 -18.30
N LEU A 107 -1.47 6.43 -17.21
CA LEU A 107 -1.69 4.98 -17.22
C LEU A 107 -3.17 4.66 -16.99
N SER A 108 -3.96 4.61 -18.07
CA SER A 108 -5.39 4.29 -18.01
C SER A 108 -5.62 2.77 -17.96
N TYR A 109 -6.51 2.28 -17.09
CA TYR A 109 -6.77 0.83 -16.95
C TYR A 109 -8.15 0.48 -16.39
N GLN A 110 -8.65 -0.71 -16.70
CA GLN A 110 -9.75 -1.36 -15.98
C GLN A 110 -9.23 -2.38 -14.96
N HIS A 111 -8.21 -3.15 -15.33
CA HIS A 111 -7.57 -4.21 -14.57
C HIS A 111 -6.04 -4.14 -14.73
N ALA A 112 -5.38 -3.40 -13.85
CA ALA A 112 -3.93 -3.34 -13.82
C ALA A 112 -3.31 -4.55 -13.11
N LEU A 113 -2.19 -5.03 -13.64
CA LEU A 113 -1.30 -5.99 -13.00
C LEU A 113 0.08 -5.33 -12.80
N ILE A 114 0.57 -5.33 -11.56
CA ILE A 114 1.93 -4.87 -11.23
C ILE A 114 2.70 -6.09 -10.72
N VAL A 115 3.83 -6.40 -11.35
CA VAL A 115 4.61 -7.61 -11.09
C VAL A 115 5.98 -7.24 -10.55
N PHE A 116 6.29 -7.82 -9.39
CA PHE A 116 7.54 -7.63 -8.67
C PHE A 116 8.39 -8.88 -8.74
N GLY A 117 9.68 -8.68 -9.03
CA GLY A 117 10.68 -9.74 -9.01
C GLY A 117 11.13 -10.12 -7.61
N GLY A 118 11.90 -11.21 -7.55
CA GLY A 118 12.68 -11.57 -6.36
C GLY A 118 14.00 -10.82 -6.31
N VAL A 119 14.97 -11.37 -5.58
CA VAL A 119 16.32 -10.77 -5.42
C VAL A 119 17.03 -10.56 -6.77
N LEU A 120 16.81 -11.47 -7.72
CA LEU A 120 17.39 -11.43 -9.07
C LEU A 120 16.44 -10.79 -10.10
N GLY A 121 15.41 -10.07 -9.65
CA GLY A 121 14.38 -9.51 -10.52
C GLY A 121 13.42 -10.57 -11.06
N LEU A 122 12.92 -10.33 -12.27
CA LEU A 122 11.91 -11.16 -12.95
C LEU A 122 12.52 -12.14 -13.95
N ASP A 123 13.79 -11.95 -14.33
CA ASP A 123 14.51 -12.77 -15.31
C ASP A 123 14.45 -14.28 -14.97
N PRO A 124 14.71 -14.73 -13.73
CA PRO A 124 14.64 -16.15 -13.42
C PRO A 124 13.24 -16.75 -13.60
N ALA A 125 12.18 -15.95 -13.40
CA ALA A 125 10.81 -16.42 -13.57
C ALA A 125 10.44 -16.59 -15.05
N LEU A 126 11.02 -15.77 -15.94
CA LEU A 126 10.92 -15.93 -17.39
C LEU A 126 11.73 -17.14 -17.87
N GLU A 127 13.00 -17.25 -17.47
CA GLU A 127 13.89 -18.35 -17.87
C GLU A 127 13.34 -19.74 -17.51
N ASN A 128 12.62 -19.85 -16.38
CA ASN A 128 12.02 -21.09 -15.92
C ASN A 128 10.62 -21.37 -16.50
N ASP A 129 10.04 -20.49 -17.30
CA ASP A 129 8.72 -20.68 -17.90
C ASP A 129 8.80 -20.85 -19.42
N GLN A 130 8.99 -22.10 -19.86
CA GLN A 130 9.11 -22.51 -21.26
C GLN A 130 7.92 -22.11 -22.16
N LYS A 131 6.79 -21.68 -21.59
CA LYS A 131 5.63 -21.21 -22.36
C LYS A 131 5.77 -19.77 -22.82
N LEU A 132 6.69 -19.01 -22.22
CA LEU A 132 7.03 -17.66 -22.62
C LEU A 132 8.19 -17.74 -23.60
N THR A 133 8.00 -17.21 -24.81
CA THR A 133 8.99 -17.26 -25.89
C THR A 133 9.55 -15.87 -26.21
N VAL A 134 9.50 -14.95 -25.24
CA VAL A 134 10.01 -13.60 -25.40
C VAL A 134 11.50 -13.56 -25.06
N ASP A 135 12.22 -12.63 -25.69
CA ASP A 135 13.67 -12.49 -25.50
C ASP A 135 14.01 -11.72 -24.22
N SER A 136 13.20 -10.71 -23.86
CA SER A 136 13.36 -9.91 -22.66
C SER A 136 12.11 -9.97 -21.78
N VAL A 137 12.31 -9.87 -20.46
CA VAL A 137 11.23 -9.71 -19.49
C VAL A 137 10.39 -8.45 -19.78
N GLU A 138 11.01 -7.38 -20.27
CA GLU A 138 10.32 -6.13 -20.62
C GLU A 138 9.20 -6.38 -21.64
N ASP A 139 9.38 -7.31 -22.58
CA ASP A 139 8.41 -7.64 -23.63
C ASP A 139 7.13 -8.30 -23.11
N LEU A 140 7.11 -8.74 -21.85
CA LEU A 140 5.91 -9.25 -21.19
C LEU A 140 4.97 -8.14 -20.72
N PHE A 141 5.45 -6.89 -20.65
CA PHE A 141 4.76 -5.80 -19.99
C PHE A 141 4.53 -4.62 -20.94
N GLU A 142 3.40 -3.94 -20.76
CA GLU A 142 3.16 -2.67 -21.42
C GLU A 142 4.07 -1.56 -20.86
N GLN A 143 4.37 -1.63 -19.56
CA GLN A 143 5.30 -0.73 -18.89
C GLN A 143 6.33 -1.54 -18.11
N TYR A 144 7.60 -1.20 -18.28
CA TYR A 144 8.68 -1.77 -17.48
C TYR A 144 9.42 -0.64 -16.78
N LEU A 145 9.25 -0.52 -15.48
CA LEU A 145 9.52 0.71 -14.74
C LEU A 145 10.53 0.52 -13.61
N ASN A 146 11.44 1.48 -13.51
CA ASN A 146 12.21 1.75 -12.31
C ASN A 146 11.44 2.73 -11.43
N THR A 147 10.88 2.21 -10.33
CA THR A 147 10.13 2.98 -9.35
C THR A 147 10.97 3.54 -8.21
N VAL A 148 12.27 3.24 -8.17
CA VAL A 148 13.23 3.77 -7.19
C VAL A 148 14.47 4.35 -7.90
N PRO A 149 14.30 5.43 -8.69
CA PRO A 149 15.43 6.05 -9.38
C PRO A 149 16.50 6.51 -8.38
N ALA A 150 17.77 6.35 -8.76
CA ALA A 150 18.92 6.67 -7.92
C ALA A 150 18.90 5.97 -6.54
N GLN A 151 18.46 4.71 -6.48
CA GLN A 151 18.54 3.90 -5.26
C GLN A 151 19.97 3.89 -4.69
N GLY A 152 20.09 4.16 -3.39
CA GLY A 152 21.37 4.17 -2.67
C GLY A 152 21.80 2.79 -2.14
N SER A 153 21.00 1.75 -2.39
CA SER A 153 21.30 0.37 -2.03
C SER A 153 21.52 -0.47 -3.28
N ARG A 154 22.30 -1.54 -3.16
CA ARG A 154 22.50 -2.50 -4.26
C ARG A 154 21.20 -3.22 -4.63
N THR A 155 20.37 -3.50 -3.63
CA THR A 155 19.11 -4.23 -3.80
C THR A 155 18.05 -3.54 -2.95
N ILE A 156 16.83 -3.48 -3.49
CA ILE A 156 15.62 -3.14 -2.75
C ILE A 156 14.86 -4.46 -2.58
N ARG A 157 14.55 -4.86 -1.35
CA ARG A 157 13.81 -6.11 -1.14
C ARG A 157 12.39 -5.97 -1.67
N THR A 158 11.78 -7.07 -2.11
CA THR A 158 10.47 -7.06 -2.76
C THR A 158 9.39 -6.37 -1.91
N GLU A 159 9.39 -6.59 -0.60
CA GLU A 159 8.47 -5.98 0.37
C GLU A 159 8.66 -4.46 0.53
N GLU A 160 9.88 -3.95 0.35
CA GLU A 160 10.18 -2.51 0.32
C GLU A 160 9.73 -1.92 -1.01
N ALA A 161 10.04 -2.63 -2.11
CA ALA A 161 9.69 -2.23 -3.46
C ALA A 161 8.17 -2.08 -3.62
N ILE A 162 7.36 -3.02 -3.10
CA ILE A 162 5.89 -2.93 -3.18
C ILE A 162 5.38 -1.60 -2.64
N LEU A 163 5.81 -1.19 -1.44
CA LEU A 163 5.33 0.06 -0.84
C LEU A 163 5.78 1.29 -1.64
N ILE A 164 7.05 1.33 -2.05
CA ILE A 164 7.61 2.47 -2.80
C ILE A 164 6.95 2.58 -4.18
N SER A 165 6.84 1.47 -4.91
CA SER A 165 6.24 1.43 -6.24
C SER A 165 4.77 1.83 -6.21
N MET A 166 4.00 1.35 -5.24
CA MET A 166 2.58 1.71 -5.12
C MET A 166 2.40 3.20 -4.81
N ALA A 167 3.29 3.80 -4.01
CA ALA A 167 3.29 5.24 -3.76
C ALA A 167 3.67 6.05 -5.01
N ALA A 168 4.73 5.64 -5.71
CA ALA A 168 5.22 6.31 -6.92
C ALA A 168 4.21 6.24 -8.08
N LEU A 169 3.49 5.13 -8.22
CA LEU A 169 2.46 4.93 -9.25
C LEU A 169 1.12 5.57 -8.89
N GLY A 170 0.90 5.98 -7.64
CA GLY A 170 -0.40 6.40 -7.12
C GLY A 170 -1.07 7.52 -7.92
N ASN A 171 -0.30 8.51 -8.39
CA ASN A 171 -0.81 9.60 -9.24
C ASN A 171 -0.67 9.34 -10.75
N LYS A 172 0.00 8.26 -11.15
CA LYS A 172 0.22 7.88 -12.56
C LYS A 172 -0.94 7.02 -13.07
N LEU A 173 -1.47 6.17 -12.19
CA LEU A 173 -2.58 5.27 -12.44
C LEU A 173 -3.93 6.01 -12.52
N LYS A 174 -4.65 5.80 -13.62
CA LYS A 174 -5.99 6.35 -13.86
C LYS A 174 -7.01 5.23 -14.12
N PRO A 175 -7.81 4.82 -13.11
CA PRO A 175 -8.81 3.79 -13.33
C PRO A 175 -9.94 4.32 -14.24
N VAL A 176 -10.32 3.54 -15.26
CA VAL A 176 -11.49 3.79 -16.11
C VAL A 176 -12.76 3.79 -15.27
N ASN A 177 -12.85 2.82 -14.34
CA ASN A 177 -13.93 2.71 -13.37
C ASN A 177 -13.46 3.23 -12.02
N ALA A 178 -13.48 4.55 -11.85
CA ALA A 178 -13.06 5.19 -10.60
C ALA A 178 -13.89 4.66 -9.41
N PRO A 179 -13.24 4.31 -8.28
CA PRO A 179 -13.96 3.93 -7.08
C PRO A 179 -14.80 5.12 -6.60
N LYS A 180 -16.00 4.85 -6.08
CA LYS A 180 -16.78 5.89 -5.43
C LYS A 180 -15.98 6.46 -4.26
N PRO A 181 -16.08 7.77 -3.98
CA PRO A 181 -15.55 8.33 -2.75
C PRO A 181 -16.14 7.56 -1.56
N PHE A 182 -15.28 7.09 -0.67
CA PHE A 182 -15.74 6.49 0.57
C PHE A 182 -16.34 7.59 1.46
N THR A 183 -17.60 7.44 1.85
CA THR A 183 -18.33 8.47 2.62
C THR A 183 -18.68 8.05 4.05
N SER A 184 -18.42 6.79 4.42
CA SER A 184 -18.83 6.22 5.72
C SER A 184 -17.69 6.20 6.75
N PHE A 185 -16.88 7.26 6.80
CA PHE A 185 -15.76 7.36 7.75
C PHE A 185 -16.21 7.26 9.21
N GLU A 186 -17.35 7.85 9.54
CA GLU A 186 -17.96 7.78 10.88
C GLU A 186 -18.38 6.35 11.28
N ALA A 187 -18.55 5.45 10.31
CA ALA A 187 -18.90 4.06 10.56
C ALA A 187 -17.67 3.14 10.75
N ILE A 188 -16.45 3.65 10.54
CA ILE A 188 -15.23 2.88 10.79
C ILE A 188 -14.87 3.02 12.27
N PRO A 189 -14.79 1.90 13.03
CA PRO A 189 -14.32 1.93 14.41
C PRO A 189 -12.94 2.59 14.50
N GLN A 190 -12.86 3.64 15.29
CA GLN A 190 -11.64 4.36 15.60
C GLN A 190 -11.00 3.77 16.85
N SER A 191 -9.69 4.03 17.02
CA SER A 191 -9.00 3.67 18.26
C SER A 191 -9.66 4.29 19.51
N GLN A 192 -10.27 5.46 19.35
CA GLN A 192 -11.01 6.17 20.41
C GLN A 192 -12.25 5.40 20.87
N ASP A 193 -12.84 4.59 19.99
CA ASP A 193 -14.05 3.79 20.29
C ASP A 193 -13.73 2.55 21.14
N THR A 194 -12.46 2.18 21.27
CA THR A 194 -12.03 1.01 22.05
C THR A 194 -12.11 1.23 23.57
N GLY A 195 -12.24 2.50 24.01
CA GLY A 195 -12.16 2.85 25.43
C GLY A 195 -10.77 2.63 26.06
N ILE A 196 -9.77 2.21 25.28
CA ILE A 196 -8.39 2.05 25.73
C ILE A 196 -7.74 3.45 25.70
N GLN A 197 -7.27 3.92 26.86
CA GLN A 197 -6.44 5.13 26.88
C GLN A 197 -5.20 4.87 26.04
N GLN A 198 -5.12 5.52 24.89
CA GLN A 198 -3.87 5.57 24.15
C GLN A 198 -2.82 6.14 25.08
N TYR A 199 -1.69 5.45 25.24
CA TYR A 199 -0.55 5.98 25.98
C TYR A 199 -0.17 7.32 25.33
N ALA A 200 -0.61 8.42 25.93
CA ALA A 200 -0.14 9.73 25.58
C ALA A 200 1.37 9.69 25.82
N PHE A 201 2.15 9.79 24.74
CA PHE A 201 3.56 10.13 24.87
C PHE A 201 3.62 11.36 25.77
N ASN A 202 4.24 11.19 26.94
CA ASN A 202 4.18 12.11 28.07
C ASN A 202 4.37 13.57 27.63
N ALA A 203 3.28 14.33 27.55
CA ALA A 203 3.30 15.79 27.58
C ALA A 203 3.58 16.30 29.01
N LYS A 204 4.51 15.65 29.72
CA LYS A 204 4.97 16.02 31.06
C LYS A 204 6.49 16.16 31.04
N ARG A 205 6.97 17.24 30.44
CA ARG A 205 8.23 17.87 30.82
C ARG A 205 8.23 19.36 30.49
N SER A 206 7.54 20.13 31.32
CA SER A 206 7.98 21.48 31.71
C SER A 206 7.12 21.96 32.88
N LYS A 207 7.39 21.41 34.07
CA LYS A 207 7.36 22.25 35.28
C LYS A 207 8.82 22.48 35.63
N LEU A 208 9.42 23.52 35.06
CA LEU A 208 10.46 24.26 35.76
C LEU A 208 9.75 25.45 36.39
N ASP A 209 10.06 25.68 37.66
CA ASP A 209 9.45 26.68 38.51
C ASP A 209 9.50 28.07 37.87
N SER A 210 8.35 28.73 37.92
CA SER A 210 8.19 30.15 37.65
C SER A 210 8.87 30.96 38.77
N GLN A 211 10.02 31.55 38.49
CA GLN A 211 10.31 32.90 38.97
C GLN A 211 10.14 33.86 37.80
N ASP A 212 9.06 34.63 37.92
CA ASP A 212 8.84 35.99 37.45
C ASP A 212 9.60 36.48 36.21
N THR A 213 8.89 36.63 35.10
CA THR A 213 8.71 37.93 34.40
C THR A 213 7.76 37.71 33.23
N GLY A 214 6.66 38.48 33.22
CA GLY A 214 5.53 38.26 32.33
C GLY A 214 5.83 38.50 30.85
N ILE A 215 4.98 37.89 30.00
CA ILE A 215 4.06 38.59 29.09
C ILE A 215 3.27 37.55 28.27
N GLN A 216 1.97 37.61 28.47
CA GLN A 216 0.83 37.45 27.54
C GLN A 216 0.92 36.53 26.30
N GLN A 217 0.06 35.51 26.39
CA GLN A 217 -0.50 34.63 25.38
C GLN A 217 -1.19 35.35 24.20
N TYR A 218 -0.91 34.96 22.94
CA TYR A 218 -1.88 35.08 21.84
C TYR A 218 -1.77 34.01 20.75
N ALA A 219 -2.96 33.66 20.27
CA ALA A 219 -3.39 32.64 19.33
C ALA A 219 -2.63 32.52 18.00
N PHE A 220 -2.63 31.27 17.51
CA PHE A 220 -2.28 30.88 16.15
C PHE A 220 -3.34 31.44 15.18
N ASN A 221 -2.94 32.34 14.28
CA ASN A 221 -3.81 32.84 13.22
C ASN A 221 -3.21 32.50 11.86
N ALA A 222 -3.93 31.67 11.12
CA ALA A 222 -3.57 31.21 9.79
C ALA A 222 -3.79 32.33 8.77
N LYS A 223 -2.72 32.91 8.23
CA LYS A 223 -2.73 33.60 6.93
C LYS A 223 -1.45 33.32 6.16
N ARG A 224 -1.62 32.65 5.02
CA ARG A 224 -0.67 32.63 3.91
C ARG A 224 -0.24 34.05 3.54
N SER A 225 1.06 34.26 3.29
CA SER A 225 1.52 35.18 2.25
C SER A 225 2.96 34.87 1.84
N LYS A 226 3.10 34.45 0.57
CA LYS A 226 4.19 34.68 -0.39
C LYS A 226 5.61 34.89 0.16
N LEU A 227 6.52 33.97 -0.19
CA LEU A 227 7.94 34.29 -0.25
C LEU A 227 8.15 35.34 -1.35
N ASP A 228 8.71 36.48 -0.96
CA ASP A 228 9.27 37.47 -1.89
C ASP A 228 10.77 37.16 -2.07
N VAL A 229 11.25 37.20 -3.32
CA VAL A 229 12.57 36.70 -3.74
C VAL A 229 13.64 37.80 -3.70
N THR A 230 13.38 38.93 -3.07
CA THR A 230 14.28 40.09 -3.11
C THR A 230 14.69 40.55 -1.73
N ASP A 231 15.55 39.80 -1.06
CA ASP A 231 16.36 40.30 0.08
C ASP A 231 17.70 39.55 0.18
N ALA A 232 18.41 39.48 -0.95
CA ALA A 232 19.86 39.54 -0.94
C ALA A 232 20.21 40.96 -1.39
N PRO A 233 21.11 41.74 -0.73
CA PRO A 233 22.41 41.25 -0.22
C PRO A 233 22.96 41.99 1.03
N LYS A 234 24.22 41.63 1.35
CA LYS A 234 25.24 42.37 2.14
C LYS A 234 25.26 42.13 3.65
N ASN A 235 25.97 41.08 4.05
CA ASN A 235 27.04 41.26 5.03
C ASN A 235 28.15 40.22 4.82
N GLY A 236 29.38 40.70 4.95
CA GLY A 236 30.61 40.11 4.39
C GLY A 236 31.12 38.83 5.05
N ASN A 237 31.98 38.16 4.27
CA ASN A 237 32.86 37.03 4.54
C ASN A 237 32.24 35.79 5.24
N PRO A 238 32.19 34.62 4.56
CA PRO A 238 31.78 33.39 5.22
C PRO A 238 32.80 33.00 6.29
N ALA A 239 32.33 32.81 7.53
CA ALA A 239 33.13 32.15 8.56
C ALA A 239 33.43 30.72 8.12
N THR A 240 34.71 30.35 8.06
CA THR A 240 35.14 28.99 7.78
C THR A 240 34.70 28.08 8.92
N ILE A 241 33.69 27.25 8.69
CA ILE A 241 33.29 26.21 9.63
C ILE A 241 34.32 25.07 9.51
N SER A 242 35.27 25.03 10.44
CA SER A 242 36.20 23.92 10.57
C SER A 242 35.45 22.66 11.01
N ARG A 243 35.41 21.65 10.16
CA ARG A 243 34.86 20.33 10.46
C ARG A 243 35.76 19.65 11.52
N PRO A 244 35.22 19.12 12.63
CA PRO A 244 36.02 18.31 13.56
C PRO A 244 36.56 17.09 12.81
N SER A 245 37.85 16.81 12.94
CA SER A 245 38.46 15.58 12.41
C SER A 245 37.95 14.39 13.22
N LEU A 246 37.18 13.52 12.57
CA LEU A 246 36.85 12.21 13.13
C LEU A 246 38.13 11.34 13.13
N PRO A 247 38.41 10.59 14.21
CA PRO A 247 39.52 9.65 14.22
C PRO A 247 39.31 8.60 13.12
N ARG A 248 40.42 8.25 12.46
CA ARG A 248 40.44 7.26 11.37
C ARG A 248 40.02 5.89 11.95
N PRO A 249 39.14 5.11 11.30
CA PRO A 249 38.82 3.77 11.76
C PRO A 249 40.09 2.91 11.78
N PRO A 250 40.21 1.97 12.74
CA PRO A 250 41.33 1.04 12.77
C PRO A 250 41.38 0.22 11.47
N PRO A 251 42.58 -0.19 11.02
CA PRO A 251 42.69 -1.10 9.89
C PRO A 251 41.96 -2.41 10.20
N PRO A 252 41.40 -3.08 9.18
CA PRO A 252 40.79 -4.39 9.38
C PRO A 252 41.85 -5.37 9.96
N PRO A 253 41.42 -6.32 10.81
CA PRO A 253 42.33 -7.33 11.34
C PRO A 253 43.00 -8.10 10.19
N GLU A 254 44.31 -8.32 10.29
CA GLU A 254 45.04 -9.21 9.38
C GLU A 254 44.41 -10.60 9.44
N ASP A 255 43.99 -11.10 8.28
CA ASP A 255 43.50 -12.46 8.13
C ASP A 255 44.67 -13.43 8.35
N LYS A 256 44.72 -14.04 9.54
CA LYS A 256 45.70 -15.06 9.90
C LYS A 256 45.29 -16.46 9.41
N PHE A 257 44.20 -16.58 8.65
CA PHE A 257 43.70 -17.84 8.13
C PHE A 257 43.46 -17.77 6.62
N GLY A 258 44.57 -17.76 5.87
CA GLY A 258 44.69 -18.53 4.64
C GLY A 258 43.93 -18.02 3.41
N ASP A 259 44.72 -17.54 2.45
CA ASP A 259 44.37 -17.44 1.03
C ASP A 259 43.50 -18.62 0.53
N MET A 260 42.21 -18.35 0.27
CA MET A 260 41.26 -19.31 -0.30
C MET A 260 41.21 -19.28 -1.83
N SER A 261 42.20 -18.71 -2.53
CA SER A 261 42.28 -18.75 -4.00
C SER A 261 42.65 -20.12 -4.59
N ARG A 262 42.52 -21.21 -3.83
CA ARG A 262 42.90 -22.58 -4.24
C ARG A 262 41.81 -23.63 -4.12
N PHE A 263 40.55 -23.23 -4.01
CA PHE A 263 39.44 -24.16 -4.22
C PHE A 263 38.70 -23.75 -5.50
N ASP A 264 39.22 -24.29 -6.62
CA ASP A 264 38.44 -24.53 -7.84
C ASP A 264 37.53 -25.75 -7.65
#